data_AF-A0A3N5YE62-F1
#
_entry.id   AF-A0A3N5YE62-F1
#
_cell.length_a   1.000
_cell.length_b   1.000
_cell.length_c   1.000
_cell.angle_alpha   90.00
_cell.angle_beta   90.00
_cell.angle_gamma   90.00
#
_symmetry.space_group_name_H-M   'P 1'
#
loop_
_entity.id
_entity.type
_entity.pdbx_description
1 polymer ?
#
loop_
_entity_poly.entity_id
_entity_poly.type
_entity_poly.pdbx_seq_one_letter_code
_entity_poly.pdbx_strand_id
1 'polypeptide(L)' 'MKFSDFFVPKIARSDPKVREKAVLACVDPDLLARVVQNDKDDHVRQVAQQRLEALKTQTR' A
#
# COMPACT_ATOMS: atom_id res chain seq x y z
N MET A 1 -3.45 -19.05 3.25
CA MET A 1 -4.13 -17.74 3.21
C MET A 1 -3.11 -16.70 2.82
N LYS A 2 -3.34 -15.91 1.76
CA LYS A 2 -2.41 -14.84 1.35
C LYS A 2 -2.57 -13.67 2.33
N PHE A 3 -1.46 -13.15 2.84
CA PHE A 3 -1.43 -12.00 3.77
C PHE A 3 -2.18 -10.76 3.23
N SER A 4 -2.37 -10.69 1.91
CA SER A 4 -3.06 -9.61 1.22
C SER A 4 -4.57 -9.50 1.53
N ASP A 5 -5.23 -10.58 1.96
CA ASP A 5 -6.67 -10.54 2.28
C ASP A 5 -6.95 -9.93 3.65
N PHE A 6 -5.95 -9.87 4.54
CA PHE A 6 -6.07 -9.26 5.87
C PHE A 6 -5.73 -7.78 5.89
N PHE A 7 -4.90 -7.32 4.95
CA PHE A 7 -4.47 -5.92 4.90
C PHE A 7 -5.66 -5.05 4.50
N VAL A 8 -6.23 -5.24 3.31
CA VAL A 8 -7.23 -4.33 2.71
C VAL A 8 -8.44 -4.04 3.61
N PRO A 9 -9.11 -5.00 4.28
CA PRO A 9 -10.32 -4.73 5.04
C PRO A 9 -10.08 -3.98 6.37
N LYS A 10 -8.86 -4.06 6.93
CA LYS A 10 -8.52 -3.47 8.23
C LYS A 10 -7.96 -2.06 8.06
N ILE A 11 -7.10 -1.83 7.06
CA ILE A 11 -6.62 -0.47 6.73
C ILE A 11 -7.70 0.39 6.11
N ALA A 12 -8.60 -0.13 5.26
CA ALA A 12 -9.63 0.67 4.60
C ALA A 12 -10.63 1.39 5.55
N ARG A 13 -10.67 1.00 6.83
CA ARG A 13 -11.48 1.63 7.88
C ARG A 13 -10.67 2.53 8.83
N SER A 14 -9.36 2.60 8.64
CA SER A 14 -8.43 3.34 9.49
C SER A 14 -8.12 4.73 8.93
N ASP A 15 -7.68 5.64 9.81
CA ASP A 15 -7.23 7.00 9.46
C ASP A 15 -6.19 6.95 8.30
N PRO A 16 -6.27 7.88 7.32
CA PRO A 16 -5.29 7.99 6.23
C PRO A 16 -3.83 7.88 6.68
N LYS A 17 -3.45 8.49 7.82
CA LYS A 17 -2.08 8.45 8.35
C LYS A 17 -1.64 7.05 8.78
N VAL A 18 -2.58 6.24 9.28
CA VAL A 18 -2.29 4.84 9.65
C VAL A 18 -2.08 4.00 8.40
N ARG A 19 -2.88 4.24 7.36
CA ARG A 19 -2.75 3.57 6.06
C ARG A 19 -1.43 3.91 5.38
N GLU A 20 -1.04 5.18 5.40
CA GLU A 20 0.25 5.64 4.88
C GLU A 20 1.42 4.90 5.54
N LYS A 21 1.44 4.82 6.88
CA LYS A 21 2.47 4.06 7.60
C LYS A 21 2.48 2.58 7.22
N ALA A 22 1.31 1.98 7.04
CA ALA A 22 1.19 0.58 6.63
C ALA A 22 1.71 0.36 5.19
N VAL A 23 1.46 1.32 4.30
CA VAL A 23 1.99 1.33 2.91
C VAL A 23 3.52 1.44 2.92
N LEU A 24 4.08 2.35 3.71
CA LEU A 24 5.53 2.53 3.81
C LEU A 24 6.22 1.28 4.38
N ALA A 25 5.59 0.60 5.34
CA ALA A 25 6.08 -0.65 5.91
C ALA A 25 5.85 -1.87 4.99
N CYS A 26 5.03 -1.74 3.96
CA CYS A 26 4.74 -2.84 3.05
C CYS A 26 5.94 -3.12 2.13
N VAL A 27 6.23 -4.41 1.96
CA VAL A 27 7.28 -4.95 1.08
C VAL A 27 6.72 -5.75 -0.09
N ASP A 28 5.40 -5.94 -0.12
CA ASP A 28 4.70 -6.71 -1.15
C ASP A 28 4.25 -5.76 -2.29
N PRO A 29 4.87 -5.82 -3.48
CA PRO A 29 4.53 -4.96 -4.60
C PRO A 29 3.11 -5.21 -5.13
N ASP A 30 2.58 -6.43 -5.04
CA ASP A 30 1.22 -6.75 -5.48
C ASP A 30 0.19 -6.07 -4.57
N LEU A 31 0.48 -6.03 -3.27
CA LEU A 31 -0.36 -5.34 -2.30
C LEU A 31 -0.35 -3.83 -2.51
N LEU A 32 0.83 -3.25 -2.72
CA LEU A 32 0.99 -1.83 -3.01
C LEU A 32 0.23 -1.43 -4.27
N ALA A 33 0.31 -2.23 -5.34
CA ALA A 33 -0.45 -1.99 -6.57
C ALA A 33 -1.97 -1.98 -6.33
N ARG A 34 -2.49 -2.87 -5.47
CA ARG A 34 -3.90 -2.87 -5.09
C ARG A 34 -4.30 -1.63 -4.29
N VAL A 35 -3.43 -1.14 -3.40
CA VAL A 35 -3.66 0.10 -2.65
C VAL A 35 -3.71 1.29 -3.61
N VAL A 36 -2.78 1.38 -4.56
CA VAL A 36 -2.78 2.42 -5.61
C VAL A 36 -4.09 2.43 -6.41
N GLN A 37 -4.73 1.28 -6.64
CA GLN A 37 -5.96 1.22 -7.42
C GLN A 37 -7.23 1.45 -6.60
N ASN A 38 -7.27 0.98 -5.34
CA ASN A 38 -8.52 0.86 -4.57
C ASN A 38 -8.59 1.76 -3.35
N ASP A 39 -7.50 2.45 -2.96
CA ASP A 39 -7.52 3.29 -1.77
C ASP A 39 -8.33 4.58 -2.01
N LYS A 40 -9.21 4.89 -1.06
CA LYS A 40 -10.12 6.06 -1.12
C LYS A 40 -9.39 7.40 -1.02
N ASP A 41 -8.19 7.41 -0.45
CA ASP A 41 -7.42 8.62 -0.17
C ASP A 41 -6.31 8.79 -1.21
N ASP A 42 -6.36 9.92 -1.90
CA ASP A 42 -5.44 10.27 -2.97
C ASP A 42 -3.99 10.32 -2.49
N HIS A 43 -3.76 10.80 -1.27
CA HIS A 43 -2.43 10.86 -0.68
C HIS A 43 -1.86 9.46 -0.44
N VAL A 44 -2.69 8.56 0.11
CA VAL A 44 -2.29 7.16 0.33
C VAL A 44 -1.98 6.45 -0.99
N ARG A 45 -2.75 6.71 -2.06
CA ARG A 45 -2.45 6.17 -3.40
C ARG A 45 -1.09 6.65 -3.93
N GLN A 46 -0.78 7.93 -3.78
CA GLN A 46 0.52 8.48 -4.21
C GLN A 46 1.70 7.86 -3.45
N VAL A 47 1.58 7.73 -2.12
CA VAL A 47 2.63 7.10 -1.29
C VAL A 47 2.82 5.64 -1.67
N ALA A 48 1.73 4.91 -1.96
CA ALA A 48 1.82 3.52 -2.41
C ALA A 48 2.51 3.39 -3.77
N GLN A 49 2.27 4.33 -4.69
CA GLN A 49 2.93 4.35 -5.98
C GLN A 49 4.44 4.61 -5.84
N GLN A 50 4.82 5.62 -5.04
CA GLN A 50 6.23 5.92 -4.79
C GLN A 50 6.95 4.73 -4.16
N ARG A 51 6.31 4.05 -3.19
CA ARG A 51 6.87 2.87 -2.54
C ARG A 51 7.04 1.70 -3.52
N LEU A 52 6.06 1.49 -4.39
CA LEU A 52 6.10 0.45 -5.42
C LEU A 52 7.26 0.67 -6.40
N GLU A 53 7.46 1.91 -6.86
CA GLU A 53 8.57 2.26 -7.75
C GLU A 53 9.93 2.13 -7.05
N ALA A 54 10.03 2.49 -5.77
CA ALA A 54 11.23 2.29 -4.98
C ALA A 54 11.63 0.80 -4.88
N LEU A 55 10.65 -0.09 -4.65
CA LEU A 55 10.90 -1.54 -4.59
C LEU A 55 11.33 -2.11 -5.95
N LYS A 56 10.72 -1.65 -7.05
CA LYS A 56 11.14 -2.04 -8.40
C LYS A 56 12.57 -1.60 -8.72
N THR A 57 12.94 -0.38 -8.30
CA THR A 57 14.27 0.17 -8.52
C THR A 57 15.34 -0.56 -7.70
N GLN A 58 15.01 -1.01 -6.49
CA GLN A 58 15.93 -1.76 -5.63
C GLN A 58 16.24 -3.19 -6.12
N THR A 59 15.44 -3.71 -7.05
CA THR A 59 15.58 -5.08 -7.56
C THR A 59 16.33 -5.11 -8.92
N ARG A 60 16.86 -3.98 -9.39
CA ARG A 60 17.70 -3.85 -10.59
C ARG A 60 19.16 -3.66 -10.21
#